data_AF-A0A2S6THF3-F1
#
_entry.id   AF-A0A2S6THF3-F1
#
_cell.length_a   1.000
_cell.length_b   1.000
_cell.length_c   1.000
_cell.angle_alpha   90.00
_cell.angle_beta   90.00
_cell.angle_gamma   90.00
#
_symmetry.space_group_name_H-M   'P 1'
#
loop_
_entity.id
_entity.type
_entity.pdbx_description
1 polymer ?
#
loop_
_entity_poly.entity_id
_entity_poly.type
_entity_poly.pdbx_seq_one_letter_code
_entity_poly.pdbx_strand_id
1 'polypeptide(L)'
;MKTHENIIEKQDIQIGSNKSFGIVFAVVFFVIALWPLMEEGTFRVWALVTGIFLFFISFIYPSIYKPFNYIWFKFGLLLGKIVTPIVMGFLYFFTITPTALIMRTLKKRPLDLEFDDSLDSYWKYRDPPGPSSESMKNQF
;
A
#
# COMPACT_ATOMS: atom_id res chain seq x y z
N MET A 1 5.24 -29.58 17.39
CA MET A 1 6.14 -28.60 18.06
C MET A 1 5.58 -27.21 17.76
N LYS A 2 4.89 -26.58 18.73
CA LYS A 2 4.38 -25.21 18.61
C LYS A 2 5.51 -24.26 19.03
N THR A 3 6.10 -23.53 18.09
CA THR A 3 6.96 -22.39 18.41
C THR A 3 6.10 -21.22 18.87
N HIS A 4 6.64 -20.34 19.72
CA HIS A 4 5.99 -19.10 20.16
C HIS A 4 5.80 -18.11 18.98
N GLU A 5 6.48 -18.35 17.87
CA GLU A 5 6.36 -17.63 16.63
C GLU A 5 5.36 -18.33 15.69
N ASN A 6 4.26 -17.64 15.39
CA ASN A 6 3.22 -18.12 14.47
C ASN A 6 3.54 -17.60 13.06
N ILE A 7 4.42 -18.30 12.35
CA ILE A 7 4.97 -17.88 11.04
C ILE A 7 3.90 -17.86 9.93
N ILE A 8 2.72 -18.44 10.19
CA ILE A 8 1.58 -18.48 9.27
C ILE A 8 0.45 -17.64 9.86
N GLU A 9 0.69 -16.35 10.06
CA GLU A 9 -0.41 -15.41 10.24
C GLU A 9 -1.07 -15.23 8.87
N LYS A 10 -2.11 -16.03 8.61
CA LYS A 10 -2.93 -15.91 7.41
C LYS A 10 -3.67 -14.58 7.53
N GLN A 11 -3.09 -13.53 6.96
CA GLN A 11 -3.75 -12.24 6.92
C GLN A 11 -5.01 -12.41 6.07
N ASP A 12 -6.16 -12.52 6.73
CA ASP A 12 -7.45 -12.66 6.06
C ASP A 12 -7.71 -11.37 5.29
N ILE A 13 -7.47 -11.40 3.98
CA ILE A 13 -7.68 -10.23 3.14
C ILE A 13 -9.19 -10.01 3.05
N GLN A 14 -9.69 -9.08 3.86
CA GLN A 14 -11.10 -8.77 3.94
C GLN A 14 -11.53 -8.10 2.62
N ILE A 15 -12.48 -8.75 1.94
CA ILE A 15 -13.09 -8.19 0.73
C ILE A 15 -13.89 -6.95 1.16
N GLY A 16 -13.74 -5.85 0.41
CA GLY A 16 -14.50 -4.62 0.65
C GLY A 16 -16.01 -4.85 0.62
N SER A 17 -16.77 -3.99 1.30
CA SER A 17 -18.24 -4.09 1.34
C SER A 17 -18.88 -3.97 -0.06
N ASN A 18 -19.84 -4.83 -0.37
CA ASN A 18 -20.58 -4.80 -1.65
C ASN A 18 -21.31 -3.45 -1.86
N LYS A 19 -21.75 -2.80 -0.77
CA LYS A 19 -22.34 -1.47 -0.82
C LYS A 19 -21.32 -0.42 -1.27
N SER A 20 -20.12 -0.45 -0.70
CA SER A 20 -19.04 0.47 -1.06
C SER A 20 -18.63 0.29 -2.52
N PHE A 21 -18.59 -0.95 -3.02
CA PHE A 21 -18.36 -1.24 -4.43
C PHE A 21 -19.38 -0.51 -5.32
N GLY A 22 -20.68 -0.71 -5.09
CA GLY A 22 -21.72 -0.05 -5.88
C GLY A 22 -21.69 1.48 -5.82
N ILE A 23 -21.37 2.06 -4.65
CA ILE A 23 -21.20 3.52 -4.48
C ILE A 23 -20.04 4.05 -5.34
N VAL A 24 -18.89 3.36 -5.36
CA VAL A 24 -17.75 3.78 -6.19
C VAL A 24 -18.13 3.86 -7.66
N PHE A 25 -18.84 2.85 -8.18
CA PHE A 25 -19.30 2.88 -9.57
C PHE A 25 -20.33 3.99 -9.81
N ALA A 26 -21.26 4.23 -8.89
CA ALA A 26 -22.19 5.35 -9.00
C ALA A 26 -21.46 6.71 -9.09
N VAL A 27 -20.44 6.92 -8.26
CA VAL A 27 -19.60 8.13 -8.29
C VAL A 27 -18.87 8.25 -9.62
N VAL A 28 -18.29 7.17 -10.14
CA VAL A 28 -17.63 7.17 -11.46
C VAL A 28 -18.62 7.59 -12.56
N PHE A 29 -19.84 7.05 -12.55
CA PHE A 29 -20.87 7.44 -13.52
C PHE A 29 -21.33 8.90 -13.36
N PHE A 30 -21.38 9.44 -12.14
CA PHE A 30 -21.64 10.86 -11.92
C PHE A 30 -20.52 11.75 -12.45
N VAL A 31 -19.25 11.38 -12.24
CA VAL A 31 -18.12 12.10 -12.83
C VAL A 31 -18.22 12.09 -14.36
N ILE A 32 -18.52 10.94 -14.97
CA ILE A 32 -18.71 10.83 -16.43
C ILE A 32 -19.91 11.66 -16.90
N ALA A 33 -21.00 11.70 -16.12
CA ALA A 33 -22.20 12.46 -16.46
C ALA A 33 -21.94 13.97 -16.48
N LEU A 34 -21.11 14.44 -15.54
CA LEU A 34 -20.80 15.86 -15.33
C LEU A 34 -19.55 16.32 -16.08
N TRP A 35 -18.69 15.41 -16.55
CA TRP A 35 -17.46 15.74 -17.29
C TRP A 35 -17.67 16.73 -18.45
N PRO A 36 -18.69 16.56 -19.33
CA PRO A 36 -18.90 17.46 -20.46
C PRO A 36 -19.28 18.88 -20.05
N LEU A 37 -19.72 19.09 -18.81
CA LEU A 37 -20.13 20.40 -18.30
C LEU A 37 -18.93 21.36 -18.17
N MET A 38 -17.70 20.84 -18.12
CA MET A 38 -16.47 21.64 -18.10
C MET A 38 -16.12 22.21 -19.49
N GLU A 39 -16.71 21.69 -20.57
CA GLU A 39 -16.40 22.02 -21.97
C GLU A 39 -17.63 22.61 -22.71
N GLU A 40 -18.57 23.22 -21.99
CA GLU A 40 -19.86 23.75 -22.53
C GLU A 40 -20.78 22.68 -23.17
N GLY A 41 -20.52 21.39 -22.92
CA GLY A 41 -21.31 20.27 -23.41
C GLY A 41 -22.58 20.00 -22.57
N THR A 42 -23.54 19.28 -23.15
CA THR A 42 -24.73 18.81 -22.43
C THR A 42 -24.39 17.64 -21.50
N PHE A 43 -25.05 17.57 -20.34
CA PHE A 43 -24.88 16.45 -19.42
C PHE A 43 -25.25 15.13 -20.10
N ARG A 44 -24.45 14.08 -19.85
CA ARG A 44 -24.77 12.75 -20.39
C ARG A 44 -25.89 12.14 -19.58
N VAL A 45 -27.13 12.40 -20.00
CA VAL A 45 -28.37 11.93 -19.36
C VAL A 45 -28.31 10.43 -19.05
N TRP A 46 -27.80 9.62 -19.99
CA TRP A 46 -27.69 8.17 -19.81
C TRP A 46 -26.74 7.79 -18.66
N ALA A 47 -25.62 8.51 -18.51
CA ALA A 47 -24.65 8.26 -17.44
C ALA A 47 -25.20 8.73 -16.08
N LEU A 48 -25.94 9.84 -16.08
CA LEU A 48 -26.62 10.35 -14.89
C LEU A 48 -27.67 9.36 -14.37
N VAL A 49 -28.56 8.90 -15.25
CA VAL A 49 -29.61 7.92 -14.90
C VAL A 49 -28.99 6.62 -14.40
N THR A 50 -27.93 6.15 -15.07
CA THR A 50 -27.19 4.96 -14.65
C THR A 50 -26.55 5.13 -13.27
N GLY A 51 -25.91 6.28 -13.01
CA GLY A 51 -25.31 6.60 -11.71
C GLY A 51 -26.34 6.62 -10.58
N ILE A 52 -27.49 7.26 -10.80
CA ILE A 52 -28.61 7.29 -9.84
C ILE A 52 -29.11 5.87 -9.55
N PHE A 53 -29.35 5.08 -10.60
CA PHE A 53 -29.83 3.71 -10.46
C PHE A 53 -28.85 2.84 -9.65
N LEU A 54 -27.56 2.88 -9.99
CA LEU A 54 -26.51 2.15 -9.28
C LEU A 54 -26.37 2.62 -7.82
N PHE A 55 -26.54 3.92 -7.56
CA PHE A 55 -26.52 4.46 -6.21
C PHE A 55 -27.66 3.86 -5.37
N PHE A 56 -28.91 3.94 -5.84
CA PHE A 56 -30.06 3.42 -5.08
C PHE A 56 -30.00 1.91 -4.86
N ILE A 57 -29.63 1.13 -5.88
CA ILE A 57 -29.52 -0.33 -5.74
C ILE A 57 -28.40 -0.74 -4.77
N SER A 58 -27.39 0.11 -4.56
CA SER A 58 -26.35 -0.11 -3.53
C SER A 58 -26.88 -0.07 -2.10
N PHE A 59 -27.98 0.65 -1.85
CA PHE A 59 -28.64 0.71 -0.54
C PHE A 59 -29.76 -0.31 -0.41
N ILE A 60 -30.55 -0.53 -1.47
CA ILE A 60 -31.72 -1.41 -1.43
C ILE A 60 -31.31 -2.89 -1.50
N TYR A 61 -30.38 -3.24 -2.39
CA TYR A 61 -29.99 -4.63 -2.62
C TYR A 61 -28.50 -4.78 -2.97
N PRO A 62 -27.59 -4.56 -2.00
CA PRO A 62 -26.15 -4.64 -2.23
C PRO A 62 -25.66 -6.03 -2.65
N SER A 63 -26.45 -7.09 -2.42
CA SER A 63 -26.11 -8.47 -2.75
C SER A 63 -25.92 -8.71 -4.26
N ILE A 64 -26.57 -7.92 -5.14
CA ILE A 64 -26.34 -7.98 -6.60
C ILE A 64 -24.89 -7.71 -6.96
N TYR A 65 -24.21 -6.82 -6.21
CA TYR A 65 -22.82 -6.46 -6.49
C TYR A 65 -21.82 -7.52 -6.03
N LYS A 66 -22.23 -8.53 -5.26
CA LYS A 66 -21.32 -9.53 -4.68
C LYS A 66 -20.42 -10.25 -5.70
N PRO A 67 -20.94 -10.85 -6.79
CA PRO A 67 -20.08 -11.52 -7.78
C PRO A 67 -19.12 -10.54 -8.46
N PHE A 68 -19.58 -9.33 -8.78
CA PHE A 68 -18.76 -8.29 -9.41
C PHE A 68 -17.65 -7.79 -8.48
N ASN A 69 -17.99 -7.52 -7.22
CA ASN A 69 -17.04 -7.10 -6.20
C ASN A 69 -15.95 -8.15 -5.98
N TYR A 70 -16.34 -9.44 -5.96
CA TYR A 70 -15.37 -10.53 -5.82
C TYR A 70 -14.40 -10.63 -7.00
N ILE A 71 -14.89 -10.51 -8.23
CA ILE A 71 -14.04 -10.53 -9.44
C ILE A 71 -13.12 -9.30 -9.46
N TRP A 72 -13.66 -8.12 -9.19
CA TRP A 72 -12.91 -6.88 -9.11
C TRP A 72 -11.82 -6.93 -8.04
N PHE A 73 -12.13 -7.49 -6.88
CA PHE A 73 -11.17 -7.69 -5.80
C PHE A 73 -10.02 -8.61 -6.22
N LYS A 74 -10.32 -9.76 -6.85
CA LYS A 74 -9.28 -10.65 -7.39
C LYS A 74 -8.43 -9.97 -8.45
N PHE A 75 -9.05 -9.19 -9.32
CA PHE A 75 -8.35 -8.39 -10.31
C PHE A 75 -7.41 -7.37 -9.62
N GLY A 76 -7.88 -6.69 -8.59
CA GLY A 76 -7.07 -5.78 -7.78
C GLY A 76 -5.87 -6.48 -7.12
N LEU A 77 -6.05 -7.70 -6.62
CA LEU A 77 -4.93 -8.51 -6.07
C LEU A 77 -3.91 -8.87 -7.15
N LEU A 78 -4.37 -9.28 -8.34
CA LEU A 78 -3.49 -9.60 -9.47
C LEU A 78 -2.72 -8.35 -9.92
N LEU A 79 -3.42 -7.22 -10.04
CA LEU A 79 -2.81 -5.94 -10.39
C LEU A 79 -1.78 -5.53 -9.34
N GLY A 80 -2.10 -5.65 -8.06
CA GLY A 80 -1.18 -5.38 -6.96
C GLY A 80 0.08 -6.25 -7.01
N LYS A 81 -0.04 -7.53 -7.39
CA LYS A 81 1.12 -8.42 -7.57
C LYS A 81 2.07 -7.94 -8.67
N ILE A 82 1.58 -7.20 -9.67
CA ILE A 82 2.38 -6.65 -10.76
C ILE A 82 2.89 -5.25 -10.42
N VAL A 83 2.00 -4.39 -9.93
CA VAL A 83 2.30 -2.99 -9.61
C VAL A 83 3.27 -2.88 -8.45
N THR A 84 3.16 -3.72 -7.41
CA THR A 84 4.06 -3.65 -6.24
C THR A 84 5.53 -3.85 -6.62
N PRO A 85 5.93 -4.93 -7.34
CA PRO A 85 7.31 -5.06 -7.83
C PRO A 85 7.76 -3.92 -8.74
N ILE A 86 6.87 -3.41 -9.60
CA ILE A 86 7.20 -2.29 -10.50
C ILE A 86 7.52 -1.04 -9.68
N VAL A 87 6.63 -0.64 -8.77
CA VAL A 87 6.82 0.52 -7.90
C VAL A 87 8.06 0.36 -7.03
N MET A 88 8.29 -0.84 -6.47
CA MET A 88 9.51 -1.14 -5.71
C MET A 88 10.76 -1.06 -6.58
N GLY A 89 10.70 -1.48 -7.84
CA GLY A 89 11.77 -1.32 -8.81
C GLY A 89 12.07 0.16 -9.08
N PHE A 90 11.04 0.97 -9.32
CA PHE A 90 11.20 2.42 -9.46
C PHE A 90 11.84 3.05 -8.21
N LEU A 91 11.34 2.73 -7.02
CA LEU A 91 11.90 3.22 -5.77
C LEU A 91 13.37 2.81 -5.61
N TYR A 92 13.71 1.57 -5.97
CA TYR A 92 15.09 1.10 -5.91
C TYR A 92 16.00 1.86 -6.87
N PHE A 93 15.63 2.03 -8.13
CA PHE A 93 16.50 2.65 -9.14
C PHE A 93 16.54 4.18 -9.06
N PHE A 94 15.45 4.84 -8.68
CA PHE A 94 15.36 6.31 -8.65
C PHE A 94 15.57 6.93 -7.28
N THR A 95 15.43 6.15 -6.20
CA THR A 95 15.64 6.65 -4.84
C THR A 95 16.84 5.96 -4.20
N ILE A 96 16.80 4.64 -4.01
CA ILE A 96 17.83 3.94 -3.24
C ILE A 96 19.19 3.96 -3.95
N THR A 97 19.22 3.62 -5.24
CA THR A 97 20.44 3.53 -6.04
C THR A 97 21.19 4.87 -6.11
N PRO A 98 20.57 6.01 -6.46
CA PRO A 98 21.27 7.29 -6.48
C PRO A 98 21.71 7.71 -5.08
N THR A 99 20.91 7.47 -4.04
CA THR A 99 21.36 7.73 -2.65
C THR A 99 22.61 6.92 -2.32
N ALA A 100 22.64 5.63 -2.66
CA ALA A 100 23.81 4.77 -2.44
C ALA A 100 25.02 5.24 -3.24
N LEU A 101 24.83 5.67 -4.50
CA LEU A 101 25.90 6.21 -5.34
C LEU A 101 26.48 7.49 -4.73
N ILE A 102 25.63 8.43 -4.30
CA ILE A 102 26.04 9.68 -3.63
C ILE A 102 26.81 9.37 -2.34
N MET A 103 26.33 8.42 -1.53
CA MET A 103 27.06 8.03 -0.32
C MET A 103 28.43 7.45 -0.64
N ARG A 104 28.53 6.64 -1.70
CA ARG A 104 29.80 6.05 -2.16
C ARG A 104 30.77 7.12 -2.69
N THR A 105 30.29 8.11 -3.45
CA THR A 105 31.15 9.21 -3.93
C THR A 105 31.62 10.10 -2.78
N LEU A 106 30.78 10.30 -1.76
CA LEU A 106 31.14 11.01 -0.52
C LEU A 106 31.94 10.15 0.47
N LYS A 107 32.30 8.91 0.11
CA LYS A 107 32.97 7.92 0.99
C LYS A 107 32.26 7.69 2.33
N LYS A 108 30.96 7.96 2.42
CA LYS A 108 30.17 7.73 3.62
C LYS A 108 29.74 6.27 3.67
N ARG A 109 30.26 5.54 4.65
CA ARG A 109 29.87 4.15 4.95
C ARG A 109 29.19 4.12 6.32
N PRO A 110 27.87 3.83 6.38
CA PRO A 110 27.15 3.80 7.65
C PRO A 110 27.49 2.53 8.47
N LEU A 111 28.01 1.49 7.81
CA LEU A 111 28.49 0.27 8.44
C LEU A 111 29.95 0.04 8.06
N ASP A 112 30.73 -0.42 9.03
CA ASP A 112 32.08 -0.93 8.79
C ASP A 112 31.96 -2.37 8.30
N LEU A 113 32.23 -2.57 7.01
CA LEU A 113 32.09 -3.86 6.33
C LEU A 113 33.45 -4.55 6.10
N GLU A 114 34.54 -3.89 6.46
CA GLU A 114 35.88 -4.45 6.36
C GLU A 114 36.20 -5.20 7.65
N PHE A 115 36.66 -6.45 7.50
CA PHE A 115 37.18 -7.22 8.63
C PHE A 115 38.58 -6.69 8.97
N ASP A 116 38.80 -6.42 10.24
CA ASP A 116 40.05 -5.99 10.83
C ASP A 116 40.48 -7.01 11.89
N ASP A 117 41.45 -7.85 11.53
CA ASP A 117 41.99 -8.89 12.40
C ASP A 117 42.89 -8.33 13.52
N SER A 118 43.18 -7.02 13.50
CA SER A 118 43.94 -6.35 14.57
C SER A 118 43.08 -5.88 15.74
N LEU A 119 41.76 -5.93 15.60
CA LEU A 119 40.83 -5.56 16.67
C LEU A 119 40.54 -6.74 17.60
N ASP A 120 40.65 -6.51 18.91
CA ASP A 120 40.23 -7.48 19.92
C ASP A 120 38.71 -7.73 19.91
N SER A 121 37.92 -6.75 19.42
CA SER A 121 36.46 -6.84 19.30
C SER A 121 35.90 -5.78 18.34
N TYR A 122 34.86 -6.14 17.57
CA TYR A 122 34.08 -5.21 16.73
C TYR A 122 33.05 -4.40 17.53
N TRP A 123 32.96 -4.59 18.84
CA TRP A 123 31.98 -3.90 19.68
C TRP A 123 32.29 -2.40 19.77
N LYS A 124 31.43 -1.56 19.20
CA LYS A 124 31.52 -0.11 19.36
C LYS A 124 30.93 0.31 20.72
N TYR A 125 31.81 0.68 21.64
CA TYR A 125 31.40 1.32 22.90
C TYR A 125 30.65 2.63 22.61
N ARG A 126 29.51 2.82 23.26
CA ARG A 126 28.68 4.01 23.12
C ARG A 126 29.01 4.99 24.25
N ASP A 127 29.36 6.22 23.87
CA ASP A 127 29.56 7.34 24.80
C ASP A 127 28.79 8.57 24.26
N PRO A 128 27.77 9.08 24.96
CA PRO A 128 27.28 8.61 26.25
C PRO A 128 26.64 7.21 26.17
N PRO A 129 26.64 6.44 27.27
CA PRO A 129 25.92 5.17 27.34
C PRO A 129 24.47 5.37 26.92
N GLY A 130 23.92 4.38 26.20
CA GLY A 130 22.51 4.40 25.77
C GLY A 130 21.55 4.56 26.96
N PRO A 131 20.28 4.92 26.71
CA PRO A 131 19.31 5.14 27.77
C PRO A 131 19.23 3.91 28.70
N SER A 132 19.02 4.15 30.00
CA SER A 132 19.01 3.09 31.01
C SER A 132 18.05 1.97 30.63
N SER A 133 18.34 0.74 31.07
CA SER A 133 17.47 -0.43 30.84
C SER A 133 16.03 -0.22 31.31
N GLU A 134 15.82 0.65 32.30
CA GLU A 134 14.53 1.06 32.84
C GLU A 134 13.72 1.99 31.91
N SER A 135 14.34 2.55 30.86
CA SER A 135 13.67 3.42 29.89
C SER A 135 12.68 2.67 28.98
N MET A 136 12.80 1.35 28.86
CA MET A 136 11.93 0.55 28.01
C MET A 136 10.64 0.19 28.75
N LYS A 137 9.68 1.14 28.74
CA LYS A 137 8.41 1.03 29.48
C LYS A 137 7.51 -0.13 29.04
N ASN A 138 7.60 -0.59 27.80
CA ASN A 138 6.80 -1.70 27.26
C ASN A 138 7.68 -2.59 26.37
N GLN A 139 8.32 -3.60 26.96
CA GLN A 139 9.19 -4.54 26.22
C GLN A 139 8.46 -5.74 25.62
N PHE A 140 7.16 -5.89 25.92
CA PHE A 140 6.32 -6.98 25.47
C PHE A 140 4.96 -6.45 25.03
#